data_AF-A0A924TAQ4-F1
#
_entry.id   AF-A0A924TAQ4-F1
#
_cell.length_a   1.000
_cell.length_b   1.000
_cell.length_c   1.000
_cell.angle_alpha   90.00
_cell.angle_beta   90.00
_cell.angle_gamma   90.00
#
_symmetry.space_group_name_H-M   'P 1'
#
loop_
_entity.id
_entity.type
_entity.pdbx_description
1 polymer ?
#
loop_
_entity_poly.entity_id
_entity_poly.type
_entity_poly.pdbx_seq_one_letter_code
_entity_poly.pdbx_strand_id
1 'polypeptide(L)'
;MAACSHAVGATESASWLSRLFGFVTEGAGMVATEKRAVTGFQEVAVGGSMKEVLCQSGREGVEVSADNNLLPLLETRVSNGSLIIELKRNASIYTRNPVVVTVDFIALKALSIGGRDRSRA
;
A
#
# COMPACT_ATOMS: atom_id res chain seq x y z
N MET A 1 -4.26 -18.58 50.64
CA MET A 1 -4.38 -17.11 50.41
C MET A 1 -3.61 -16.78 49.16
N ALA A 2 -4.25 -16.06 48.25
CA ALA A 2 -3.84 -15.85 46.87
C ALA A 2 -2.58 -14.96 46.74
N ALA A 3 -1.74 -15.30 45.77
CA ALA A 3 -0.94 -14.34 45.04
C ALA A 3 -0.75 -14.91 43.62
N CYS A 4 -1.49 -14.36 42.66
CA CYS A 4 -1.46 -14.75 41.26
C CYS A 4 -0.12 -14.32 40.64
N SER A 5 0.54 -15.29 40.00
CA SER A 5 1.82 -15.11 39.31
C SER A 5 1.63 -14.39 37.99
N HIS A 6 2.48 -13.40 37.74
CA HIS A 6 2.75 -12.86 36.40
C HIS A 6 3.62 -13.86 35.64
N ALA A 7 3.32 -14.08 34.35
CA ALA A 7 4.29 -14.19 33.25
C ALA A 7 3.64 -14.87 32.02
N VAL A 8 3.31 -14.03 31.05
CA VAL A 8 3.39 -14.23 29.59
C VAL A 8 3.01 -15.61 29.03
N GLY A 9 1.78 -15.68 28.54
CA GLY A 9 1.42 -16.62 27.48
C GLY A 9 1.90 -16.12 26.12
N ALA A 10 2.65 -16.97 25.42
CA ALA A 10 2.61 -17.07 23.96
C ALA A 10 3.20 -18.44 23.60
N THR A 11 2.35 -19.38 23.21
CA THR A 11 2.80 -20.69 22.74
C THR A 11 3.33 -20.51 21.33
N GLU A 12 4.64 -20.68 21.18
CA GLU A 12 5.35 -20.61 19.91
C GLU A 12 5.05 -21.89 19.11
N SER A 13 3.87 -21.97 18.50
CA SER A 13 3.47 -23.15 17.72
C SER A 13 2.74 -22.76 16.44
N ALA A 14 3.31 -21.85 15.64
CA ALA A 14 2.80 -21.57 14.29
C ALA A 14 3.81 -20.88 13.34
N SER A 15 5.12 -20.92 13.62
CA SER A 15 6.12 -20.10 12.91
C SER A 15 6.91 -20.83 11.80
N TRP A 16 6.65 -22.13 11.56
CA TRP A 16 7.36 -22.89 10.53
C TRP A 16 6.62 -23.02 9.18
N LEU A 17 5.28 -22.83 9.15
CA LEU A 17 4.48 -22.85 7.90
C LEU A 17 4.27 -21.46 7.28
N SER A 18 4.41 -20.40 8.06
CA SER A 18 4.25 -18.99 7.63
C SER A 18 5.41 -18.46 6.78
N ARG A 19 6.46 -19.26 6.56
CA ARG A 19 7.52 -18.98 5.57
C ARG A 19 7.20 -19.49 4.16
N LEU A 20 6.14 -20.29 4.00
CA LEU A 20 5.70 -20.83 2.70
C LEU A 20 4.44 -20.15 2.15
N PHE A 21 3.72 -19.41 2.99
CA PHE A 21 2.51 -18.68 2.62
C PHE A 21 2.68 -17.23 3.12
N GLY A 22 2.69 -16.25 2.21
CA GLY A 22 2.91 -14.86 2.56
C GLY A 22 1.94 -14.36 3.64
N PHE A 23 2.39 -13.42 4.47
CA PHE A 23 1.54 -12.83 5.51
C PHE A 23 0.45 -11.98 4.85
N VAL A 24 -0.81 -12.45 4.95
CA VAL A 24 -1.98 -11.67 4.55
C VAL A 24 -2.40 -10.80 5.73
N THR A 25 -2.37 -9.48 5.54
CA THR A 25 -2.88 -8.51 6.53
C THR A 25 -4.34 -8.22 6.24
N GLU A 26 -5.21 -8.49 7.20
CA GLU A 26 -6.64 -8.16 7.11
C GLU A 26 -6.87 -6.68 7.43
N GLY A 27 -7.67 -5.99 6.62
CA GLY A 27 -8.07 -4.60 6.84
C GLY A 27 -8.94 -4.46 8.09
N ALA A 28 -8.66 -3.44 8.91
CA ALA A 28 -9.40 -3.20 10.16
C ALA A 28 -10.85 -2.70 9.94
N GLY A 29 -11.23 -2.36 8.72
CA GLY A 29 -12.55 -1.82 8.37
C GLY A 29 -12.68 -0.31 8.60
N MET A 30 -11.66 0.34 9.16
CA MET A 30 -11.61 1.79 9.37
C MET A 30 -10.87 2.47 8.24
N VAL A 31 -11.61 3.01 7.28
CA VAL A 31 -11.04 3.78 6.15
C VAL A 31 -10.43 5.08 6.66
N ALA A 32 -9.18 5.30 6.29
CA ALA A 32 -8.42 6.51 6.55
C ALA A 32 -7.79 7.01 5.24
N THR A 33 -7.58 8.32 5.18
CA THR A 33 -7.04 8.98 3.99
C THR A 33 -5.72 9.65 4.34
N GLU A 34 -4.71 9.38 3.52
CA GLU A 34 -3.36 9.90 3.67
C GLU A 34 -2.96 10.70 2.43
N LYS A 35 -2.53 11.95 2.64
CA LYS A 35 -2.01 12.81 1.58
C LYS A 35 -0.49 12.75 1.56
N ARG A 36 0.06 12.35 0.43
CA ARG A 36 1.49 12.21 0.17
C ARG A 36 1.89 13.28 -0.84
N ALA A 37 2.69 14.25 -0.39
CA ALA A 37 3.25 15.27 -1.26
C ALA A 37 4.41 14.65 -2.06
N VAL A 38 4.16 14.36 -3.33
CA VAL A 38 5.15 13.85 -4.29
C VAL A 38 5.16 14.74 -5.52
N THR A 39 6.33 14.95 -6.09
CA THR A 39 6.53 15.85 -7.24
C THR A 39 7.56 15.28 -8.21
N GLY A 40 7.57 15.81 -9.44
CA GLY A 40 8.58 15.48 -10.44
C GLY A 40 8.37 14.14 -11.14
N PHE A 41 7.12 13.68 -11.24
CA PHE A 41 6.77 12.45 -11.97
C PHE A 41 6.02 12.78 -13.26
N GLN A 42 6.28 12.00 -14.30
CA GLN A 42 5.63 12.09 -15.61
C GLN A 42 4.94 10.79 -15.96
N GLU A 43 5.18 9.74 -15.19
CA GLU A 43 4.57 8.42 -15.37
C GLU A 43 3.99 7.96 -14.04
N VAL A 44 2.90 7.19 -14.08
CA VAL A 44 2.25 6.64 -12.89
C VAL A 44 2.11 5.13 -13.05
N ALA A 45 2.64 4.39 -12.10
CA ALA A 45 2.57 2.95 -12.02
C ALA A 45 1.87 2.53 -10.72
N VAL A 46 0.70 1.91 -10.85
CA VAL A 46 -0.08 1.38 -9.74
C VAL A 46 -0.06 -0.14 -9.76
N GLY A 47 0.52 -0.74 -8.73
CA GLY A 47 0.67 -2.18 -8.57
C GLY A 47 -0.39 -2.79 -7.67
N GLY A 48 -0.98 -3.91 -8.09
CA GLY A 48 -1.97 -4.64 -7.28
C GLY A 48 -3.42 -4.32 -7.63
N SER A 49 -4.35 -4.81 -6.82
CA SER A 49 -5.79 -4.62 -6.99
C SER A 49 -6.25 -3.39 -6.21
N MET A 50 -6.00 -2.21 -6.75
CA MET A 50 -6.44 -0.93 -6.19
C MET A 50 -7.28 -0.19 -7.23
N LYS A 51 -8.06 0.80 -6.77
CA LYS A 51 -8.83 1.69 -7.63
C LYS A 51 -8.07 3.00 -7.81
N GLU A 52 -7.55 3.24 -8.99
CA GLU A 52 -6.92 4.50 -9.35
C GLU A 52 -7.90 5.57 -9.83
N VAL A 53 -7.66 6.80 -9.40
CA VAL A 53 -8.36 8.01 -9.82
C VAL A 53 -7.30 9.02 -10.24
N LEU A 54 -7.38 9.50 -11.47
CA LEU A 54 -6.42 10.43 -12.05
C LEU A 54 -7.08 11.79 -12.23
N CYS A 55 -6.51 12.81 -11.61
CA CYS A 55 -7.00 14.18 -11.67
C CYS A 55 -5.93 15.09 -12.27
N GLN A 56 -6.19 15.65 -13.45
CA GLN A 56 -5.31 16.67 -14.01
C GLN A 56 -5.56 17.99 -13.28
N SER A 57 -4.51 18.56 -12.69
CA SER A 57 -4.59 19.76 -11.86
C SER A 57 -3.36 20.66 -12.06
N GLY A 58 -3.36 21.86 -11.49
CA GLY A 58 -2.21 22.76 -11.50
C GLY A 58 -1.09 22.38 -10.52
N ARG A 59 -1.21 21.22 -9.85
CA ARG A 59 -0.28 20.73 -8.83
C ARG A 59 -0.13 19.21 -8.92
N GLU A 60 0.98 18.73 -8.40
CA GLU A 60 1.24 17.30 -8.22
C GLU A 60 0.90 16.88 -6.78
N GLY A 61 0.34 15.69 -6.62
CA GLY A 61 0.02 15.13 -5.30
C GLY A 61 -0.58 13.74 -5.38
N VAL A 62 -0.49 12.99 -4.29
CA VAL A 62 -1.10 11.68 -4.17
C VAL A 62 -1.93 11.62 -2.90
N GLU A 63 -3.13 11.09 -3.01
CA GLU A 63 -4.04 10.84 -1.90
C GLU A 63 -4.42 9.36 -1.92
N VAL A 64 -4.12 8.67 -0.83
CA VAL A 64 -4.38 7.23 -0.68
C VAL A 64 -5.45 7.04 0.38
N SER A 65 -6.53 6.37 0.01
CA SER A 65 -7.63 6.02 0.90
C SER A 65 -7.71 4.50 1.04
N ALA A 66 -7.48 3.99 2.25
CA ALA A 66 -7.46 2.57 2.56
C ALA A 66 -7.78 2.36 4.04
N ASP A 67 -7.86 1.12 4.52
CA ASP A 67 -7.93 0.91 5.97
C ASP A 67 -6.67 1.45 6.66
N ASN A 68 -6.84 2.02 7.85
CA ASN A 68 -5.77 2.68 8.60
C ASN A 68 -4.53 1.80 8.83
N ASN A 69 -4.72 0.49 9.01
CA ASN A 69 -3.65 -0.47 9.23
C ASN A 69 -2.93 -0.88 7.93
N LEU A 70 -3.53 -0.59 6.76
CA LEU A 70 -2.98 -0.89 5.45
C LEU A 70 -2.21 0.29 4.84
N LEU A 71 -2.55 1.54 5.19
CA LEU A 71 -1.81 2.73 4.79
C LEU A 71 -0.27 2.61 4.95
N PRO A 72 0.28 2.12 6.09
CA PRO A 72 1.73 1.96 6.26
C PRO A 72 2.34 0.79 5.45
N LEU A 73 1.51 -0.07 4.86
CA LEU A 73 1.95 -1.16 3.96
C LEU A 73 2.03 -0.72 2.50
N LEU A 74 1.38 0.38 2.14
CA LEU A 74 1.45 0.99 0.83
C LEU A 74 2.68 1.87 0.73
N GLU A 75 3.56 1.56 -0.20
CA GLU A 75 4.73 2.35 -0.53
C GLU A 75 4.43 3.25 -1.72
N THR A 76 4.88 4.50 -1.62
CA THR A 76 4.80 5.48 -2.70
C THR A 76 6.17 6.08 -2.87
N ARG A 77 6.74 5.94 -4.06
CA ARG A 77 8.08 6.44 -4.40
C ARG A 77 8.13 6.94 -5.82
N VAL A 78 8.97 7.95 -6.06
CA VAL A 78 9.28 8.41 -7.42
C VAL A 78 10.65 7.86 -7.81
N SER A 79 10.73 7.14 -8.92
CA SER A 79 11.97 6.57 -9.46
C SER A 79 12.05 6.86 -10.95
N ASN A 80 13.14 7.48 -11.42
CA ASN A 80 13.34 7.86 -12.83
C ASN A 80 12.17 8.68 -13.45
N GLY A 81 11.49 9.49 -12.64
CA GLY A 81 10.31 10.25 -13.09
C GLY A 81 9.03 9.41 -13.20
N SER A 82 9.03 8.17 -12.74
CA SER A 82 7.84 7.32 -12.61
C SER A 82 7.42 7.23 -11.14
N LEU A 83 6.17 7.60 -10.86
CA LEU A 83 5.53 7.45 -9.56
C LEU A 83 5.07 6.00 -9.40
N ILE A 84 5.68 5.28 -8.48
CA ILE A 84 5.39 3.87 -8.20
C ILE A 84 4.58 3.81 -6.91
N ILE A 85 3.39 3.24 -6.99
CA ILE A 85 2.48 3.00 -5.87
C ILE A 85 2.23 1.50 -5.79
N GLU A 86 2.78 0.87 -4.76
CA GLU A 86 2.77 -0.59 -4.61
C GLU A 86 2.68 -1.01 -3.15
N LEU A 87 2.36 -2.27 -2.91
CA LEU A 87 2.45 -2.86 -1.57
C LEU A 87 3.89 -3.27 -1.27
N LYS A 88 4.28 -3.20 0.01
CA LYS A 88 5.57 -3.71 0.49
C LYS A 88 5.85 -5.13 -0.01
N ARG A 89 7.12 -5.43 -0.27
CA ARG A 89 7.55 -6.76 -0.68
C ARG A 89 7.13 -7.80 0.36
N ASN A 90 6.49 -8.88 -0.10
CA ASN A 90 5.88 -9.94 0.73
C ASN A 90 4.68 -9.51 1.60
N ALA A 91 4.12 -8.31 1.39
CA ALA A 91 2.85 -7.92 1.98
C ALA A 91 1.71 -8.32 1.04
N SER A 92 0.78 -9.11 1.55
CA SER A 92 -0.51 -9.33 0.90
C SER A 92 -1.57 -8.68 1.77
N ILE A 93 -2.55 -8.01 1.17
CA ILE A 93 -3.65 -7.38 1.92
C ILE A 93 -4.97 -8.04 1.54
N TYR A 94 -5.85 -8.19 2.52
CA TYR A 94 -7.23 -8.58 2.30
C TYR A 94 -8.12 -7.56 2.99
N THR A 95 -8.92 -6.83 2.22
CA THR A 95 -9.86 -5.86 2.76
C THR A 95 -11.19 -5.92 2.02
N ARG A 96 -12.27 -5.64 2.76
CA ARG A 96 -13.61 -5.45 2.20
C ARG A 96 -13.82 -4.03 1.66
N ASN A 97 -13.00 -3.08 2.12
CA ASN A 97 -13.05 -1.69 1.69
C ASN A 97 -12.14 -1.51 0.45
N PRO A 98 -12.60 -0.84 -0.61
CA PRO A 98 -11.75 -0.61 -1.77
C PRO A 98 -10.61 0.34 -1.40
N VAL A 99 -9.38 -0.04 -1.75
CA VAL A 99 -8.23 0.88 -1.69
C VAL A 99 -8.32 1.82 -2.89
N VAL A 100 -8.44 3.12 -2.62
CA VAL A 100 -8.56 4.16 -3.65
C VAL A 100 -7.31 5.03 -3.65
N VAL A 101 -6.71 5.19 -4.81
CA VAL A 101 -5.50 6.00 -5.01
C VAL A 101 -5.86 7.13 -5.96
N THR A 102 -5.89 8.36 -5.45
CA THR A 102 -6.11 9.57 -6.23
C THR A 102 -4.76 10.23 -6.52
N VAL A 103 -4.43 10.46 -7.78
CA VAL A 103 -3.20 11.13 -8.20
C VAL A 103 -3.56 12.43 -8.91
N ASP A 104 -3.14 13.54 -8.33
CA ASP A 104 -3.12 14.85 -8.94
C ASP A 104 -1.84 15.01 -9.76
N PHE A 105 -1.95 15.38 -11.04
CA PHE A 105 -0.79 15.58 -11.93
C PHE A 105 -0.97 16.79 -12.84
N ILE A 106 0.16 17.38 -13.25
CA ILE A 106 0.18 18.50 -14.21
C ILE A 106 0.20 17.95 -15.65
N ALA A 107 1.15 17.05 -15.94
CA ALA A 107 1.31 16.43 -17.25
C ALA A 107 1.73 14.96 -17.09
N LEU A 108 1.00 14.05 -17.73
CA LEU A 108 1.30 12.62 -17.75
C LEU A 108 1.76 12.19 -19.15
N LYS A 109 2.83 11.42 -19.21
CA LYS A 109 3.33 10.76 -20.43
C LYS A 109 2.84 9.31 -20.53
N ALA A 110 2.79 8.60 -19.40
CA ALA A 110 2.41 7.20 -19.38
C ALA A 110 1.69 6.81 -18.08
N LEU A 111 0.80 5.83 -18.19
CA LEU A 111 0.04 5.25 -17.08
C LEU A 111 0.11 3.73 -17.18
N SER A 112 0.47 3.06 -16.08
CA SER A 112 0.55 1.62 -15.97
C SER A 112 -0.30 1.14 -14.79
N ILE A 113 -1.35 0.39 -15.09
CA ILE A 113 -2.32 -0.14 -14.12
C ILE A 113 -2.31 -1.67 -14.24
N GLY A 114 -2.34 -2.38 -13.11
CA GLY A 114 -2.63 -3.82 -13.11
C GLY A 114 -1.41 -4.73 -13.06
N GLY A 115 -0.30 -4.27 -12.45
CA GLY A 115 0.73 -5.18 -11.97
C GLY A 115 1.40 -6.00 -13.07
N ARG A 116 2.26 -5.34 -13.85
CA ARG A 116 3.50 -5.90 -14.42
C ARG A 116 4.29 -4.71 -14.94
N ASP A 117 4.80 -3.89 -14.02
CA ASP A 117 5.96 -3.08 -14.39
C ASP A 117 7.08 -4.07 -14.70
N ARG A 118 7.29 -4.31 -15.99
CA ARG A 118 8.54 -4.86 -16.47
C ARG A 118 9.47 -3.67 -16.44
N SER A 119 10.04 -3.38 -15.27
CA SER A 119 11.09 -2.39 -15.15
C SER A 119 12.17 -2.82 -16.14
N ARG A 120 12.20 -2.18 -17.31
CA ARG A 120 13.26 -2.38 -18.29
C ARG A 120 14.48 -1.73 -17.65
N ALA A 121 15.37 -2.60 -17.15
CA ALA A 121 16.77 -2.24 -16.94
C ALA A 121 17.40 -1.80 -18.26
#